data_AF-A0A931UZY0-F1
#
_entry.id   AF-A0A931UZY0-F1
#
_cell.length_a   1.000
_cell.length_b   1.000
_cell.length_c   1.000
_cell.angle_alpha   90.00
_cell.angle_beta   90.00
_cell.angle_gamma   90.00
#
_symmetry.space_group_name_H-M   'P 1'
#
loop_
_entity.id
_entity.type
_entity.pdbx_description
1 polymer ?
#
loop_
_entity_poly.entity_id
_entity_poly.type
_entity_poly.pdbx_seq_one_letter_code
_entity_poly.pdbx_strand_id
1 'polypeptide(L)'
;MTCALRACGGRSGKPAKAGLRRIAAGSARGLQGKTPLGPEWGIGVGSAAEMDLALGLSAWIVQDGNYGDFERGQRIEVAVEVYFERVEIVAAGTPACMRLEGAMHSITGAVTHVSPGVWVIDSGVQMYCDAPRPAEIAAGMMVHGRAFVGVDHFAYFERFANQPSVPPLIYAWRVKRVLRQTAPFVEIDGVRRRAPEESAWQEIERTDAWVDDGGYAEYVLECELLAESPKRSSATAL
;
A
#
# COMPACT_ATOMS: atom_id res chain seq x y z
N MET A 1 -10.81 -10.21 15.33
CA MET A 1 -9.39 -9.79 15.36
C MET A 1 -9.29 -8.69 14.33
N THR A 2 -9.25 -7.45 14.79
CA THR A 2 -9.55 -6.27 13.98
C THR A 2 -8.28 -5.44 13.89
N CYS A 3 -7.81 -5.18 12.67
CA CYS A 3 -6.67 -4.32 12.39
C CYS A 3 -6.94 -2.93 13.00
N ALA A 4 -6.24 -2.63 14.10
CA ALA A 4 -6.27 -1.32 14.71
C ALA A 4 -5.41 -0.40 13.82
N LEU A 5 -6.06 0.34 12.93
CA LEU A 5 -5.50 1.53 12.31
C LEU A 5 -5.02 2.45 13.44
N ARG A 6 -3.73 2.40 13.75
CA ARG A 6 -3.10 3.33 14.68
C ARG A 6 -3.06 4.68 13.98
N ALA A 7 -3.88 5.61 14.46
CA ALA A 7 -3.67 7.02 14.22
C ALA A 7 -2.27 7.42 14.75
N CYS A 8 -1.30 7.54 13.84
CA CYS A 8 0.03 8.04 14.16
C CYS A 8 -0.03 9.57 14.27
N GLY A 9 -0.41 10.07 15.45
CA GLY A 9 -0.21 11.46 15.84
C GLY A 9 1.28 11.74 16.05
N GLY A 10 1.86 12.60 15.20
CA GLY A 10 3.24 13.03 15.28
C GLY A 10 3.53 13.91 16.51
N ARG A 11 4.69 13.67 17.14
CA ARG A 11 5.43 14.71 17.87
C ARG A 11 6.92 14.58 17.60
N SER A 12 7.46 15.69 17.10
CA SER A 12 8.85 15.94 16.76
C SER A 12 9.72 16.08 18.01
N GLY A 13 10.82 15.32 18.07
CA GLY A 13 11.90 15.49 19.03
C GLY A 13 13.24 15.53 18.29
N LYS A 14 13.93 16.68 18.32
CA LYS A 14 15.25 16.90 17.71
C LYS A 14 16.36 16.10 18.43
N PRO A 15 17.51 15.85 17.77
CA PRO A 15 18.47 14.80 18.14
C PRO A 15 19.56 15.27 19.11
N ALA A 16 20.09 14.34 19.91
CA ALA A 16 21.31 14.51 20.69
C ALA A 16 22.53 13.90 19.97
N LYS A 17 23.63 14.67 19.91
CA LYS A 17 24.94 14.34 19.34
C LYS A 17 25.81 13.54 20.32
N ALA A 18 26.50 12.51 19.84
CA ALA A 18 27.84 12.03 20.27
C ALA A 18 28.13 10.74 19.46
N GLY A 19 29.32 10.38 18.98
CA GLY A 19 30.67 10.94 19.01
C GLY A 19 31.54 9.97 18.18
N LEU A 20 32.44 10.51 17.35
CA LEU A 20 33.37 9.74 16.51
C LEU A 20 34.36 8.90 17.35
N ARG A 21 34.60 7.65 16.94
CA ARG A 21 35.92 7.00 17.07
C ARG A 21 36.28 6.25 15.79
N ARG A 22 37.41 6.64 15.21
CA ARG A 22 38.12 5.98 14.09
C ARG A 22 38.88 4.76 14.61
N ILE A 23 38.91 3.67 13.84
CA ILE A 23 40.08 2.78 13.73
C ILE A 23 40.27 2.45 12.25
N ALA A 24 41.54 2.37 11.84
CA ALA A 24 42.02 2.43 10.47
C ALA A 24 42.11 1.07 9.75
N ALA A 25 42.03 1.19 8.42
CA ALA A 25 42.69 0.46 7.33
C ALA A 25 43.24 -0.97 7.55
N GLY A 26 42.71 -1.89 6.73
CA GLY A 26 43.38 -3.11 6.29
C GLY A 26 43.09 -3.33 4.80
N SER A 27 44.14 -3.28 3.99
CA SER A 27 44.14 -3.47 2.53
C SER A 27 44.17 -4.95 2.16
N ALA A 28 43.38 -5.38 1.18
CA ALA A 28 43.72 -6.51 0.32
C ALA A 28 43.04 -6.36 -1.06
N ARG A 29 43.86 -6.53 -2.10
CA ARG A 29 43.53 -6.41 -3.52
C ARG A 29 42.74 -7.62 -4.02
N GLY A 30 41.85 -7.34 -4.97
CA GLY A 30 41.76 -8.06 -6.24
C GLY A 30 41.03 -9.40 -6.24
N LEU A 31 39.87 -9.42 -6.90
CA LEU A 31 39.53 -10.42 -7.91
C LEU A 31 38.34 -9.88 -8.74
N GLN A 32 38.64 -9.54 -9.99
CA GLN A 32 37.65 -9.37 -11.04
C GLN A 32 37.07 -10.76 -11.39
N GLY A 33 35.75 -10.88 -11.39
CA GLY A 33 35.06 -12.13 -11.71
C GLY A 33 33.57 -11.89 -11.92
N LYS A 34 33.25 -11.41 -13.13
CA LYS A 34 31.96 -11.35 -13.84
C LYS A 34 30.73 -11.97 -13.15
N THR A 35 29.82 -11.08 -12.80
CA THR A 35 28.34 -11.12 -12.75
C THR A 35 27.66 -12.50 -12.89
N PRO A 36 26.90 -12.97 -11.88
CA PRO A 36 25.86 -13.96 -12.10
C PRO A 36 24.69 -13.29 -12.82
N LEU A 37 24.32 -13.85 -13.98
CA LEU A 37 23.05 -13.56 -14.65
C LEU A 37 21.92 -13.86 -13.67
N GLY A 38 21.29 -12.82 -13.12
CA GLY A 38 20.03 -12.95 -12.41
C GLY A 38 18.93 -13.38 -13.40
N PRO A 39 17.83 -13.99 -12.93
CA PRO A 39 16.70 -14.29 -13.79
C PRO A 39 16.16 -12.96 -14.33
N GLU A 40 16.32 -12.77 -15.64
CA GLU A 40 15.62 -11.74 -16.39
C GLU A 40 14.12 -12.07 -16.31
N TRP A 41 13.43 -11.45 -15.36
CA TRP A 41 11.98 -11.35 -15.40
C TRP A 41 11.64 -10.40 -16.55
N GLY A 42 11.63 -10.97 -17.75
CA GLY A 42 11.13 -10.30 -18.94
C GLY A 42 9.74 -9.78 -18.63
N ILE A 43 9.60 -8.45 -18.73
CA ILE A 43 8.30 -7.79 -18.71
C ILE A 43 7.61 -8.23 -20.00
N GLY A 44 6.98 -9.40 -19.94
CA GLY A 44 6.05 -9.83 -20.96
C GLY A 44 4.94 -8.80 -20.97
N VAL A 45 4.87 -8.02 -22.04
CA VAL A 45 3.71 -7.17 -22.36
C VAL A 45 2.59 -8.12 -22.80
N GLY A 46 2.15 -8.98 -21.88
CA GLY A 46 0.88 -9.67 -22.00
C GLY A 46 -0.22 -8.61 -21.90
N SER A 47 -1.28 -8.79 -22.69
CA SER A 47 -2.56 -8.12 -22.49
C SER A 47 -2.76 -7.83 -21.00
N ALA A 48 -2.88 -6.56 -20.63
CA ALA A 48 -3.23 -6.19 -19.26
C ALA A 48 -4.52 -6.96 -18.96
N ALA A 49 -4.43 -8.02 -18.18
CA ALA A 49 -5.61 -8.66 -17.65
C ALA A 49 -6.34 -7.56 -16.89
N GLU A 50 -7.63 -7.40 -17.20
CA GLU A 50 -8.53 -6.48 -16.49
C GLU A 50 -8.45 -6.83 -15.00
N MET A 51 -7.63 -6.08 -14.26
CA MET A 51 -7.38 -6.34 -12.85
C MET A 51 -8.31 -5.44 -12.05
N ASP A 52 -9.33 -6.06 -11.45
CA ASP A 52 -10.18 -5.41 -10.48
C ASP A 52 -9.56 -5.52 -9.08
N LEU A 53 -9.55 -4.42 -8.34
CA LEU A 53 -9.02 -4.34 -6.97
C LEU A 53 -9.91 -3.46 -6.10
N ALA A 54 -10.20 -3.91 -4.87
CA ALA A 54 -10.94 -3.11 -3.89
C ALA A 54 -9.95 -2.35 -3.00
N LEU A 55 -9.90 -1.02 -3.14
CA LEU A 55 -9.03 -0.15 -2.38
C LEU A 55 -9.79 0.45 -1.19
N GLY A 56 -9.27 0.27 0.02
CA GLY A 56 -9.76 0.95 1.19
C GLY A 56 -9.36 2.43 1.17
N LEU A 57 -10.27 3.28 1.62
CA LEU A 57 -10.06 4.72 1.72
C LEU A 57 -10.72 5.22 3.00
N SER A 58 -9.91 5.73 3.93
CA SER A 58 -10.42 6.44 5.09
C SER A 58 -10.64 7.92 4.75
N ALA A 59 -11.70 8.54 5.28
CA ALA A 59 -12.04 9.94 5.00
C ALA A 59 -10.88 10.91 5.24
N TRP A 60 -10.03 10.64 6.24
CA TRP A 60 -8.88 11.50 6.56
C TRP A 60 -7.87 11.62 5.41
N ILE A 61 -7.76 10.62 4.52
CA ILE A 61 -6.86 10.65 3.36
C ILE A 61 -7.27 11.75 2.38
N VAL A 62 -8.57 11.97 2.21
CA VAL A 62 -9.12 13.08 1.40
C VAL A 62 -9.00 14.41 2.16
N GLN A 63 -9.29 14.39 3.46
CA GLN A 63 -9.25 15.60 4.30
C GLN A 63 -7.85 16.20 4.44
N ASP A 64 -6.80 15.38 4.34
CA ASP A 64 -5.40 15.83 4.36
C ASP A 64 -5.04 16.71 3.15
N GLY A 65 -5.87 16.68 2.09
CA GLY A 65 -5.79 17.59 0.95
C GLY A 65 -4.99 17.08 -0.24
N ASN A 66 -4.40 15.88 -0.14
CA ASN A 66 -3.64 15.25 -1.23
C ASN A 66 -4.55 14.68 -2.34
N TYR A 67 -5.80 14.39 -1.99
CA TYR A 67 -6.82 13.89 -2.89
C TYR A 67 -8.10 14.69 -2.72
N GLY A 68 -8.85 14.84 -3.82
CA GLY A 68 -10.24 15.22 -3.75
C GLY A 68 -11.14 14.03 -3.41
N ASP A 69 -12.44 14.28 -3.31
CA ASP A 69 -13.42 13.19 -3.25
C ASP A 69 -13.36 12.28 -4.49
N PHE A 70 -13.73 11.03 -4.27
CA PHE A 70 -13.75 9.99 -5.29
C PHE A 70 -15.17 9.75 -5.79
N GLU A 71 -15.35 9.62 -7.10
CA GLU A 71 -16.66 9.40 -7.71
C GLU A 71 -16.67 8.24 -8.72
N ARG A 72 -17.85 7.65 -8.93
CA ARG A 72 -18.04 6.55 -9.88
C ARG A 72 -17.68 7.00 -11.30
N GLY A 73 -16.93 6.17 -12.00
CA GLY A 73 -16.44 6.42 -13.36
C GLY A 73 -15.20 7.31 -13.41
N GLN A 74 -14.75 7.88 -12.29
CA GLN A 74 -13.58 8.72 -12.24
C GLN A 74 -12.32 7.95 -12.60
N ARG A 75 -11.45 8.58 -13.38
CA ARG A 75 -10.07 8.15 -13.55
C ARG A 75 -9.21 8.73 -12.44
N ILE A 76 -8.49 7.88 -11.72
CA ILE A 76 -7.59 8.28 -10.62
C ILE A 76 -6.19 7.73 -10.84
N GLU A 77 -5.19 8.40 -10.27
CA GLU A 77 -3.80 7.94 -10.23
C GLU A 77 -3.33 7.88 -8.78
N VAL A 78 -3.22 6.66 -8.26
CA VAL A 78 -2.84 6.40 -6.87
C VAL A 78 -1.82 5.28 -6.78
N ALA A 79 -0.93 5.37 -5.79
CA ALA A 79 -0.17 4.22 -5.34
C ALA A 79 -1.05 3.37 -4.41
N VAL A 80 -0.77 2.07 -4.36
CA VAL A 80 -1.52 1.12 -3.53
C VAL A 80 -0.66 0.72 -2.34
N GLU A 81 -1.17 1.00 -1.16
CA GLU A 81 -0.57 0.56 0.11
C GLU A 81 -1.16 -0.77 0.56
N VAL A 82 -0.37 -1.55 1.30
CA VAL A 82 -0.80 -2.81 1.88
C VAL A 82 -0.34 -2.94 3.33
N TYR A 83 -1.26 -3.33 4.21
CA TYR A 83 -1.00 -3.60 5.63
C TYR A 83 -1.37 -5.04 5.97
N PHE A 84 -0.37 -5.89 6.13
CA PHE A 84 -0.56 -7.27 6.58
C PHE A 84 -0.99 -7.33 8.04
N GLU A 85 -2.08 -8.05 8.33
CA GLU A 85 -2.38 -8.49 9.69
C GLU A 85 -1.37 -9.56 10.13
N ARG A 86 -1.02 -10.43 9.19
CA ARG A 86 0.03 -11.43 9.30
C ARG A 86 0.57 -11.74 7.92
N VAL A 87 1.89 -11.87 7.82
CA VAL A 87 2.59 -12.30 6.62
C VAL A 87 3.48 -13.49 6.93
N GLU A 88 3.54 -14.44 6.02
CA GLU A 88 4.41 -15.61 6.09
C GLU A 88 5.17 -15.79 4.77
N ILE A 89 6.37 -16.36 4.87
CA ILE A 89 7.17 -16.73 3.71
C ILE A 89 6.68 -18.08 3.22
N VAL A 90 6.43 -18.21 1.92
CA VAL A 90 6.02 -19.46 1.28
C VAL A 90 7.09 -19.89 0.27
N ALA A 91 7.26 -21.20 0.09
CA ALA A 91 8.32 -21.74 -0.77
C ALA A 91 8.10 -21.41 -2.26
N ALA A 92 6.84 -21.42 -2.69
CA ALA A 92 6.40 -21.09 -4.04
C ALA A 92 4.92 -20.69 -4.01
N GLY A 93 4.49 -19.95 -5.02
CA GLY A 93 3.10 -19.55 -5.18
C GLY A 93 2.91 -18.80 -6.50
N THR A 94 1.67 -18.79 -6.98
CA THR A 94 1.27 -17.92 -8.08
C THR A 94 0.87 -16.56 -7.50
N PRO A 95 1.38 -15.44 -8.04
CA PRO A 95 0.91 -14.11 -7.69
C PRO A 95 -0.61 -14.03 -7.76
N ALA A 96 -1.24 -13.61 -6.66
CA ALA A 96 -2.68 -13.53 -6.55
C ALA A 96 -3.08 -12.49 -5.48
N CYS A 97 -4.12 -11.71 -5.77
CA CYS A 97 -4.77 -10.82 -4.81
C CYS A 97 -6.27 -11.11 -4.84
N MET A 98 -6.75 -11.86 -3.84
CA MET A 98 -8.15 -12.26 -3.77
C MET A 98 -8.85 -11.46 -2.68
N ARG A 99 -9.91 -10.73 -3.04
CA ARG A 99 -10.73 -10.02 -2.07
C ARG A 99 -11.40 -11.00 -1.11
N LEU A 100 -11.37 -10.66 0.18
CA LEU A 100 -12.07 -11.39 1.25
C LEU A 100 -13.35 -10.65 1.62
N GLU A 101 -13.23 -9.41 2.11
CA GLU A 101 -14.33 -8.56 2.55
C GLU A 101 -13.88 -7.10 2.54
N GLY A 102 -14.76 -6.16 2.19
CA GLY A 102 -14.38 -4.74 2.17
C GLY A 102 -13.11 -4.49 1.34
N ALA A 103 -12.06 -3.97 1.98
CA ALA A 103 -10.71 -3.79 1.44
C ALA A 103 -9.68 -4.86 1.89
N MET A 104 -10.12 -5.90 2.60
CA MET A 104 -9.27 -7.00 3.02
C MET A 104 -9.09 -8.01 1.90
N HIS A 105 -7.84 -8.45 1.71
CA HIS A 105 -7.43 -9.38 0.68
C HIS A 105 -6.57 -10.50 1.26
N SER A 106 -6.64 -11.66 0.62
CA SER A 106 -5.65 -12.73 0.71
C SER A 106 -4.66 -12.52 -0.42
N ILE A 107 -3.41 -12.21 -0.07
CA ILE A 107 -2.37 -11.83 -1.02
C ILE A 107 -1.28 -12.89 -1.03
N THR A 108 -0.92 -13.34 -2.22
CA THR A 108 0.31 -14.10 -2.49
C THR A 108 1.11 -13.30 -3.50
N GLY A 109 2.37 -12.98 -3.19
CA GLY A 109 3.17 -12.13 -4.07
C GLY A 109 4.67 -12.22 -3.81
N ALA A 110 5.46 -11.88 -4.83
CA ALA A 110 6.90 -11.84 -4.74
C ALA A 110 7.35 -10.50 -4.16
N VAL A 111 8.29 -10.50 -3.22
CA VAL A 111 8.89 -9.26 -2.71
C VAL A 111 9.85 -8.73 -3.76
N THR A 112 9.51 -7.65 -4.43
CA THR A 112 10.30 -7.10 -5.55
C THR A 112 11.32 -6.07 -5.11
N HIS A 113 11.06 -5.38 -3.99
CA HIS A 113 11.94 -4.33 -3.48
C HIS A 113 11.96 -4.29 -1.96
N VAL A 114 13.12 -3.94 -1.41
CA VAL A 114 13.34 -3.75 0.03
C VAL A 114 14.29 -2.58 0.24
N SER A 115 13.88 -1.61 1.06
CA SER A 115 14.73 -0.54 1.57
C SER A 115 14.30 -0.15 3.00
N PRO A 116 15.08 0.67 3.73
CA PRO A 116 14.65 1.13 5.05
C PRO A 116 13.28 1.83 4.99
N GLY A 117 12.31 1.30 5.73
CA GLY A 117 10.95 1.87 5.84
C GLY A 117 9.97 1.52 4.72
N VAL A 118 10.39 0.83 3.66
CA VAL A 118 9.46 0.39 2.60
C VAL A 118 9.90 -0.92 1.98
N TRP A 119 8.93 -1.77 1.69
CA TRP A 119 9.11 -2.95 0.88
C TRP A 119 7.90 -3.13 -0.04
N VAL A 120 8.13 -3.75 -1.19
CA VAL A 120 7.15 -3.87 -2.27
C VAL A 120 6.90 -5.33 -2.56
N ILE A 121 5.63 -5.67 -2.72
CA ILE A 121 5.17 -6.99 -3.14
C ILE A 121 4.52 -6.88 -4.52
N ASP A 122 4.70 -7.90 -5.36
CA ASP A 122 4.03 -8.05 -6.65
C ASP A 122 3.11 -9.27 -6.60
N SER A 123 1.81 -9.01 -6.67
CA SER A 123 0.76 -10.04 -6.74
C SER A 123 -0.03 -9.97 -8.06
N GLY A 124 0.57 -9.41 -9.12
CA GLY A 124 -0.08 -8.97 -10.37
C GLY A 124 -0.15 -7.45 -10.50
N VAL A 125 -0.14 -6.75 -9.36
CA VAL A 125 0.13 -5.31 -9.22
C VAL A 125 1.14 -5.14 -8.09
N GLN A 126 2.03 -4.15 -8.21
CA GLN A 126 2.96 -3.85 -7.14
C GLN A 126 2.31 -2.96 -6.09
N MET A 127 2.38 -3.40 -4.83
CA MET A 127 1.85 -2.69 -3.66
C MET A 127 2.97 -2.50 -2.65
N TYR A 128 2.98 -1.38 -1.94
CA TYR A 128 4.02 -1.08 -0.97
C TYR A 128 3.52 -1.20 0.47
N CYS A 129 4.40 -1.57 1.38
CA CYS A 129 4.18 -1.51 2.82
C CYS A 129 5.02 -0.35 3.40
N ASP A 130 4.41 0.70 3.96
CA ASP A 130 5.11 1.72 4.79
C ASP A 130 5.28 1.20 6.22
N ALA A 131 6.05 0.13 6.36
CA ALA A 131 6.39 -0.44 7.65
C ALA A 131 7.75 -1.13 7.58
N PRO A 132 8.46 -1.26 8.72
CA PRO A 132 9.59 -2.16 8.81
C PRO A 132 9.16 -3.56 8.38
N ARG A 133 9.87 -4.13 7.40
CA ARG A 133 9.67 -5.53 7.04
C ARG A 133 10.06 -6.45 8.21
N PRO A 134 9.44 -7.63 8.33
CA PRO A 134 10.02 -8.75 9.07
C PRO A 134 11.47 -9.02 8.64
N ALA A 135 12.34 -9.35 9.59
CA ALA A 135 13.77 -9.48 9.37
C ALA A 135 14.12 -10.61 8.39
N GLU A 136 13.28 -11.63 8.34
CA GLU A 136 13.38 -12.84 7.54
C GLU A 136 13.02 -12.61 6.07
N ILE A 137 12.22 -11.58 5.77
CA ILE A 137 11.73 -11.30 4.42
C ILE A 137 12.79 -10.55 3.61
N ALA A 138 13.14 -11.06 2.43
CA ALA A 138 14.08 -10.44 1.51
C ALA A 138 13.49 -10.31 0.10
N ALA A 139 14.09 -9.44 -0.72
CA ALA A 139 13.75 -9.35 -2.14
C ALA A 139 13.95 -10.72 -2.82
N GLY A 140 13.03 -11.08 -3.71
CA GLY A 140 12.95 -12.38 -4.39
C GLY A 140 12.17 -13.45 -3.64
N MET A 141 11.79 -13.25 -2.37
CA MET A 141 10.97 -14.21 -1.63
C MET A 141 9.49 -14.11 -2.00
N MET A 142 8.80 -15.24 -1.96
CA MET A 142 7.35 -15.29 -2.06
C MET A 142 6.74 -15.18 -0.66
N VAL A 143 5.74 -14.33 -0.52
CA VAL A 143 5.00 -14.14 0.74
C VAL A 143 3.52 -14.40 0.53
N HIS A 144 2.86 -14.83 1.60
CA HIS A 144 1.42 -14.98 1.67
C HIS A 144 0.88 -14.31 2.93
N GLY A 145 -0.32 -13.74 2.87
CA GLY A 145 -0.96 -13.20 4.06
C GLY A 145 -2.30 -12.54 3.80
N ARG A 146 -2.99 -12.28 4.91
CA ARG A 146 -4.21 -11.47 4.93
C ARG A 146 -3.81 -10.02 5.18
N ALA A 147 -4.27 -9.11 4.32
CA ALA A 147 -3.88 -7.71 4.38
C ALA A 147 -5.00 -6.76 3.97
N PHE A 148 -4.99 -5.58 4.57
CA PHE A 148 -5.76 -4.44 4.08
C PHE A 148 -5.03 -3.85 2.86
N VAL A 149 -5.76 -3.54 1.80
CA VAL A 149 -5.24 -2.90 0.59
C VAL A 149 -5.89 -1.53 0.46
N GLY A 150 -5.08 -0.47 0.40
CA GLY A 150 -5.57 0.91 0.52
C GLY A 150 -5.04 1.85 -0.55
N VAL A 151 -5.66 3.01 -0.64
CA VAL A 151 -5.12 4.19 -1.33
C VAL A 151 -3.94 4.73 -0.52
N ASP A 152 -2.82 5.03 -1.17
CA ASP A 152 -1.68 5.73 -0.56
C ASP A 152 -2.16 6.94 0.24
N HIS A 153 -1.85 6.98 1.54
CA HIS A 153 -2.22 8.12 2.35
C HIS A 153 -1.39 9.36 2.02
N PHE A 154 -0.12 9.18 1.64
CA PHE A 154 0.80 10.16 1.01
C PHE A 154 2.25 9.69 1.02
N ALA A 155 2.55 8.63 1.78
CA ALA A 155 3.90 8.14 1.98
C ALA A 155 4.62 7.85 0.66
N TYR A 156 3.92 7.33 -0.35
CA TYR A 156 4.57 7.08 -1.62
C TYR A 156 4.95 8.37 -2.32
N PHE A 157 3.99 9.26 -2.62
CA PHE A 157 4.30 10.42 -3.45
C PHE A 157 5.24 11.41 -2.75
N GLU A 158 5.16 11.60 -1.43
CA GLU A 158 6.02 12.54 -0.71
C GLU A 158 7.43 11.98 -0.44
N ARG A 159 7.51 10.71 -0.03
CA ARG A 159 8.76 10.12 0.47
C ARG A 159 9.36 9.13 -0.51
N PHE A 160 8.60 8.14 -0.95
CA PHE A 160 9.16 6.97 -1.64
C PHE A 160 9.38 7.21 -3.14
N ALA A 161 8.55 8.02 -3.80
CA ALA A 161 8.71 8.41 -5.19
C ALA A 161 10.06 9.10 -5.45
N ASN A 162 10.54 9.84 -4.45
CA ASN A 162 11.82 10.56 -4.46
C ASN A 162 13.03 9.66 -4.18
N GLN A 163 12.83 8.39 -3.82
CA GLN A 163 13.92 7.42 -3.64
C GLN A 163 14.16 6.68 -4.96
N PRO A 164 15.34 6.84 -5.60
CA PRO A 164 15.60 6.23 -6.91
C PRO A 164 15.49 4.70 -6.93
N SER A 165 15.76 4.06 -5.79
CA SER A 165 15.69 2.59 -5.66
C SER A 165 14.27 2.05 -5.55
N VAL A 166 13.29 2.85 -5.08
CA VAL A 166 11.89 2.40 -5.01
C VAL A 166 11.30 2.47 -6.42
N PRO A 167 10.60 1.43 -6.91
CA PRO A 167 10.00 1.46 -8.24
C PRO A 167 8.89 2.53 -8.38
N PRO A 168 8.52 2.92 -9.62
CA PRO A 168 7.26 3.62 -9.90
C PRO A 168 6.07 2.77 -9.44
N LEU A 169 5.17 3.31 -8.62
CA LEU A 169 4.03 2.59 -8.04
C LEU A 169 2.69 3.33 -8.17
N ILE A 170 2.66 4.50 -8.82
CA ILE A 170 1.39 5.20 -9.08
C ILE A 170 0.79 4.59 -10.35
N TYR A 171 -0.35 3.94 -10.18
CA TYR A 171 -1.10 3.31 -11.26
C TYR A 171 -2.32 4.15 -11.62
N ALA A 172 -2.74 4.07 -12.88
CA ALA A 172 -3.99 4.67 -13.33
C ALA A 172 -5.13 3.66 -13.14
N TRP A 173 -6.21 4.11 -12.51
CA TRP A 173 -7.38 3.29 -12.21
C TRP A 173 -8.65 3.98 -12.68
N ARG A 174 -9.69 3.18 -12.91
CA ARG A 174 -11.07 3.66 -13.03
C ARG A 174 -11.88 3.19 -11.83
N VAL A 175 -12.50 4.13 -11.12
CA VAL A 175 -13.41 3.81 -10.02
C VAL A 175 -14.70 3.26 -10.60
N LYS A 176 -14.95 1.95 -10.44
CA LYS A 176 -16.17 1.29 -10.91
C LYS A 176 -17.32 1.51 -9.94
N ARG A 177 -17.06 1.43 -8.63
CA ARG A 177 -18.06 1.58 -7.55
C ARG A 177 -17.42 2.23 -6.33
N VAL A 178 -18.21 3.01 -5.60
CA VAL A 178 -17.84 3.58 -4.30
C VAL A 178 -18.78 2.99 -3.25
N LEU A 179 -18.21 2.36 -2.24
CA LEU A 179 -18.95 1.75 -1.14
C LEU A 179 -18.60 2.49 0.16
N ARG A 180 -19.59 2.93 0.92
CA ARG A 180 -19.40 3.49 2.27
C ARG A 180 -19.78 2.46 3.33
N GLN A 181 -18.96 2.30 4.35
CA GLN A 181 -19.26 1.46 5.50
C GLN A 181 -20.40 2.08 6.32
N THR A 182 -21.43 1.30 6.63
CA THR A 182 -22.62 1.78 7.36
C THR A 182 -22.76 1.24 8.77
N ALA A 183 -21.88 0.32 9.21
CA ALA A 183 -21.91 -0.16 10.59
C ALA A 183 -21.88 1.02 11.57
N PRO A 184 -22.70 1.02 12.63
CA PRO A 184 -22.63 2.07 13.63
C PRO A 184 -21.27 2.06 14.33
N PHE A 185 -20.89 3.22 14.84
CA PHE A 185 -19.76 3.29 15.75
C PHE A 185 -20.17 2.87 17.16
N VAL A 186 -19.36 2.03 17.77
CA VAL A 186 -19.43 1.64 19.18
C VAL A 186 -18.14 2.06 19.88
N GLU A 187 -18.24 2.31 21.18
CA GLU A 187 -17.09 2.62 22.01
C GLU A 187 -16.67 1.37 22.77
N ILE A 188 -15.44 0.90 22.53
CA ILE A 188 -14.85 -0.27 23.20
C ILE A 188 -13.52 0.20 23.80
N ASP A 189 -13.39 0.10 25.12
CA ASP A 189 -12.21 0.55 25.87
C ASP A 189 -11.81 2.01 25.59
N GLY A 190 -12.80 2.90 25.44
CA GLY A 190 -12.58 4.33 25.13
C GLY A 190 -12.14 4.59 23.68
N VAL A 191 -12.17 3.58 22.81
CA VAL A 191 -11.84 3.70 21.39
C VAL A 191 -13.11 3.51 20.58
N ARG A 192 -13.44 4.51 19.77
CA ARG A 192 -14.53 4.46 18.80
C ARG A 192 -14.15 3.52 17.65
N ARG A 193 -14.95 2.48 17.41
CA ARG A 193 -14.75 1.49 16.34
C ARG A 193 -16.08 1.16 15.67
N ARG A 194 -16.06 0.67 14.43
CA ARG A 194 -17.27 0.14 13.80
C ARG A 194 -17.67 -1.18 14.49
N ALA A 195 -18.96 -1.38 14.73
CA ALA A 195 -19.51 -2.64 15.23
C ALA A 195 -19.29 -3.75 14.18
N PRO A 196 -18.39 -4.71 14.39
CA PRO A 196 -18.04 -5.69 13.35
C PRO A 196 -19.23 -6.58 12.94
N GLU A 197 -20.11 -6.91 13.90
CA GLU A 197 -21.31 -7.72 13.71
C GLU A 197 -22.40 -7.04 12.87
N GLU A 198 -22.32 -5.71 12.73
CA GLU A 198 -23.23 -4.90 11.91
C GLU A 198 -22.54 -4.38 10.63
N SER A 199 -21.41 -4.98 10.23
CA SER A 199 -20.66 -4.59 9.03
C SER A 199 -21.53 -4.69 7.77
N ALA A 200 -21.75 -3.54 7.14
CA ALA A 200 -22.53 -3.42 5.92
C ALA A 200 -21.97 -2.30 5.03
N TRP A 201 -22.16 -2.44 3.72
CA TRP A 201 -21.64 -1.51 2.73
C TRP A 201 -22.78 -0.96 1.89
N GLN A 202 -22.85 0.36 1.78
CA GLN A 202 -23.80 1.05 0.93
C GLN A 202 -23.07 1.61 -0.28
N GLU A 203 -23.55 1.28 -1.48
CA GLU A 203 -23.07 1.92 -2.69
C GLU A 203 -23.57 3.37 -2.77
N ILE A 204 -22.65 4.27 -3.07
CA ILE A 204 -22.88 5.70 -3.26
C ILE A 204 -22.22 6.14 -4.57
N GLU A 205 -22.66 7.29 -5.11
CA GLU A 205 -22.09 7.79 -6.37
C GLU A 205 -20.74 8.48 -6.17
N ARG A 206 -20.51 9.08 -4.99
CA ARG A 206 -19.34 9.88 -4.68
C ARG A 206 -19.11 9.98 -3.17
N THR A 207 -17.86 10.01 -2.74
CA THR A 207 -17.50 10.29 -1.33
C THR A 207 -17.82 11.74 -0.96
N ASP A 208 -18.22 11.97 0.28
CA ASP A 208 -18.16 13.30 0.90
C ASP A 208 -17.36 13.17 2.20
N ALA A 209 -16.04 13.18 2.08
CA ALA A 209 -15.15 12.83 3.18
C ALA A 209 -15.27 13.78 4.38
N TRP A 210 -15.79 14.99 4.20
CA TRP A 210 -15.96 15.97 5.29
C TRP A 210 -17.30 15.82 6.02
N VAL A 211 -18.34 15.31 5.35
CA VAL A 211 -19.70 15.21 5.90
C VAL A 211 -20.07 13.78 6.28
N ASP A 212 -19.70 12.79 5.48
CA ASP A 212 -20.05 11.40 5.72
C ASP A 212 -19.53 10.93 7.09
N ASP A 213 -20.43 10.36 7.88
CA ASP A 213 -20.16 9.93 9.26
C ASP A 213 -19.49 10.99 10.13
N GLY A 214 -19.77 12.28 9.86
CA GLY A 214 -19.17 13.41 10.55
C GLY A 214 -17.66 13.54 10.33
N GLY A 215 -17.18 13.13 9.15
CA GLY A 215 -15.77 13.17 8.77
C GLY A 215 -14.97 11.92 9.14
N TYR A 216 -15.64 10.83 9.52
CA TYR A 216 -15.01 9.56 9.93
C TYR A 216 -15.44 8.38 9.04
N ALA A 217 -15.89 8.66 7.82
CA ALA A 217 -16.31 7.63 6.91
C ALA A 217 -15.15 6.72 6.49
N GLU A 218 -15.49 5.46 6.27
CA GLU A 218 -14.60 4.47 5.67
C GLU A 218 -15.23 4.01 4.37
N TYR A 219 -14.45 4.00 3.31
CA TYR A 219 -14.90 3.65 1.97
C TYR A 219 -14.11 2.48 1.40
N VAL A 220 -14.72 1.84 0.40
CA VAL A 220 -14.06 0.93 -0.53
C VAL A 220 -14.31 1.45 -1.94
N LEU A 221 -13.23 1.68 -2.66
CA LEU A 221 -13.24 1.96 -4.09
C LEU A 221 -13.02 0.64 -4.83
N GLU A 222 -14.01 0.15 -5.55
CA GLU A 222 -13.80 -0.97 -6.47
C GLU A 222 -13.26 -0.39 -7.77
N CYS A 223 -12.01 -0.72 -8.09
CA CYS A 223 -11.25 -0.09 -9.15
C CYS A 223 -10.82 -1.10 -10.22
N GLU A 224 -10.84 -0.68 -11.47
CA GLU A 224 -10.24 -1.38 -12.61
C GLU A 224 -8.89 -0.75 -12.94
N LEU A 225 -7.84 -1.58 -13.04
CA LEU A 225 -6.52 -1.13 -13.47
C LEU A 225 -6.52 -0.77 -14.96
N LEU A 226 -6.08 0.44 -15.28
CA LEU A 226 -5.92 0.88 -16.67
C LEU A 226 -4.56 0.45 -17.22
N ALA A 227 -4.52 0.10 -18.51
CA ALA A 227 -3.32 -0.38 -19.22
C ALA A 227 -2.30 0.75 -19.49
N GLU A 228 -1.80 1.37 -18.43
CA GLU A 228 -0.75 2.39 -18.44
C GLU A 228 0.42 1.93 -17.55
N SER A 229 1.65 2.28 -17.94
CA SER A 229 2.82 2.01 -17.08
C SER A 229 2.74 2.80 -15.77
N PRO A 230 3.18 2.23 -14.63
CA PRO A 230 3.20 2.95 -13.37
C PRO A 230 4.19 4.12 -13.41
N LYS A 231 3.86 5.17 -12.65
CA LYS A 231 4.56 6.46 -12.63
C LYS A 231 5.07 6.75 -11.21
N ARG A 232 5.93 7.77 -11.11
CA ARG A 232 6.42 8.29 -9.81
C ARG A 232 5.62 9.49 -9.32
N SER A 233 4.86 10.15 -10.20
CA SER A 233 4.01 11.29 -9.88
C SER A 233 2.60 11.04 -10.39
N SER A 234 1.62 11.63 -9.71
CA SER A 234 0.21 11.60 -10.06
C SER A 234 -0.21 12.93 -10.67
N ALA A 235 -1.01 12.90 -11.74
CA ALA A 235 -1.66 14.07 -12.30
C ALA A 235 -3.04 14.34 -11.69
N THR A 236 -3.55 13.43 -10.85
CA THR A 236 -4.87 13.55 -10.22
C THR A 236 -4.81 13.77 -8.71
N ALA A 237 -3.64 13.59 -8.09
CA ALA A 237 -3.37 14.11 -6.75
C ALA A 237 -3.24 15.64 -6.80
N LEU A 238 -3.64 16.32 -5.73
CA LEU A 238 -3.71 17.78 -5.62
C LEU A 238 -2.38 18.42 -5.21
#